data_AF-A0A7S0QU28-F1
#
_entry.id   AF-A0A7S0QU28-F1
#
_cell.length_a   1.000
_cell.length_b   1.000
_cell.length_c   1.000
_cell.angle_alpha   90.00
_cell.angle_beta   90.00
_cell.angle_gamma   90.00
#
_symmetry.space_group_name_H-M   'P 1'
#
loop_
_entity.id
_entity.type
_entity.pdbx_description
1 polymer ?
#
loop_
_entity_poly.entity_id
_entity_poly.type
_entity_poly.pdbx_seq_one_letter_code
_entity_poly.pdbx_strand_id
1 'polypeptide(L)'
;AMDLRGAVLVVATAERHILVYDLRNPAQPFRQKCSPLKYQTRCVSIFPDQRGFCVGSVEGRVAVEHIQDADLPKNFAFKCHRQNVDSKEPELHAVNVIAFTPSGTFATGGGDGAFNFWDKDDKRRLRAFNRANQPITAGAFSHDGALWAYAVGYDWCRGAAGHLALSEDQRRPHILV
;
A
#
# COMPACT_ATOMS: atom_id res chain seq x y z
N ALA A 1 2.09 4.15 -9.68
CA ALA A 1 2.77 4.25 -8.37
C ALA A 1 4.24 3.91 -8.57
N MET A 2 5.14 4.47 -7.77
CA MET A 2 6.56 4.14 -7.82
C MET A 2 7.16 4.25 -6.42
N ASP A 3 8.24 3.51 -6.18
CA ASP A 3 9.08 3.65 -5.00
C ASP A 3 10.54 3.40 -5.37
N LEU A 4 11.46 4.07 -4.66
CA LEU A 4 12.90 4.04 -4.91
C LEU A 4 13.62 3.80 -3.59
N ARG A 5 14.48 2.77 -3.55
CA ARG A 5 15.33 2.51 -2.39
C ARG A 5 16.69 1.97 -2.80
N GLY A 6 17.74 2.69 -2.40
CA GLY A 6 19.10 2.39 -2.84
C GLY A 6 19.20 2.45 -4.37
N ALA A 7 19.61 1.35 -4.99
CA ALA A 7 19.68 1.22 -6.45
C ALA A 7 18.43 0.57 -7.07
N VAL A 8 17.42 0.20 -6.28
CA VAL A 8 16.22 -0.48 -6.77
C VAL A 8 15.10 0.53 -6.96
N LEU A 9 14.57 0.61 -8.17
CA LEU A 9 13.36 1.38 -8.51
C LEU A 9 12.25 0.42 -8.91
N VAL A 10 11.08 0.51 -8.28
CA VAL A 10 9.88 -0.25 -8.64
C VAL A 10 8.83 0.71 -9.16
N VAL A 11 8.33 0.47 -10.37
CA VAL A 11 7.29 1.27 -11.02
C VAL A 11 6.11 0.37 -11.34
N ALA A 12 4.92 0.75 -10.86
CA ALA A 12 3.67 0.11 -11.23
C ALA A 12 2.82 1.05 -12.08
N THR A 13 2.40 0.57 -13.25
CA THR A 13 1.69 1.34 -14.28
C THR A 13 0.29 0.77 -14.52
N ALA A 14 -0.39 1.25 -15.57
CA ALA A 14 -1.68 0.74 -16.00
C ALA A 14 -1.62 -0.75 -16.34
N GLU A 15 -2.79 -1.39 -16.38
CA GLU A 15 -2.95 -2.82 -16.69
C GLU A 15 -2.18 -3.73 -15.72
N ARG A 16 -1.94 -3.23 -14.50
CA ARG A 16 -1.22 -3.93 -13.43
C ARG A 16 0.25 -4.27 -13.76
N HIS A 17 0.85 -3.66 -14.75
CA HIS A 17 2.27 -3.87 -15.04
C HIS A 17 3.14 -3.37 -13.90
N ILE A 18 4.19 -4.12 -13.60
CA ILE A 18 5.22 -3.82 -12.60
C ILE A 18 6.58 -3.99 -13.28
N LEU A 19 7.37 -2.93 -13.20
CA LEU A 19 8.73 -2.85 -13.70
C LEU A 19 9.67 -2.64 -12.52
N VAL A 20 10.72 -3.44 -12.45
CA VAL A 20 11.79 -3.31 -11.46
C VAL A 20 13.05 -2.95 -12.21
N TYR A 21 13.70 -1.86 -11.83
CA TYR A 21 14.96 -1.38 -12.41
C TYR A 21 16.08 -1.46 -11.39
N ASP A 22 17.27 -1.81 -11.87
CA ASP A 22 18.54 -1.54 -11.18
C ASP A 22 19.13 -0.25 -11.75
N LEU A 23 19.21 0.80 -10.94
CA LEU A 23 19.66 2.11 -11.36
C LEU A 23 21.15 2.18 -11.67
N ARG A 24 21.93 1.13 -11.37
CA ARG A 24 23.31 1.00 -11.84
C ARG A 24 23.37 0.71 -13.35
N ASN A 25 22.29 0.15 -13.91
CA ASN A 25 22.13 -0.10 -15.34
C ASN A 25 20.65 0.10 -15.76
N PRO A 26 20.17 1.35 -15.84
CA PRO A 26 18.74 1.67 -15.94
C PRO A 26 18.17 1.55 -17.35
N ALA A 27 18.97 1.18 -18.35
CA ALA A 27 18.55 1.15 -19.75
C ALA A 27 17.39 0.18 -20.01
N GLN A 28 17.27 -0.88 -19.20
CA GLN A 28 16.23 -1.88 -19.32
C GLN A 28 15.75 -2.31 -17.93
N PRO A 29 14.47 -2.70 -17.77
CA PRO A 29 13.99 -3.23 -16.51
C PRO A 29 14.73 -4.53 -16.17
N PHE A 30 15.20 -4.63 -14.94
CA PHE A 30 15.72 -5.87 -14.36
C PHE A 30 14.64 -6.96 -14.30
N ARG A 31 13.39 -6.58 -14.00
CA ARG A 31 12.21 -7.45 -14.13
C ARG A 31 11.01 -6.70 -14.66
N GLN A 32 10.19 -7.42 -15.43
CA GLN A 32 8.88 -6.98 -15.88
C GLN A 32 7.87 -8.10 -15.62
N LYS A 33 6.76 -7.76 -14.96
CA LYS A 33 5.67 -8.71 -14.68
C LYS A 33 4.34 -7.99 -14.52
N CYS A 34 3.25 -8.75 -14.47
CA CYS A 34 1.98 -8.24 -13.97
C CYS A 34 1.87 -8.46 -12.45
N SER A 35 1.17 -7.54 -11.78
CA SER A 35 0.77 -7.71 -10.37
C SER A 35 0.01 -9.03 -10.21
N PRO A 36 0.24 -9.78 -9.12
CA PRO A 36 -0.55 -10.98 -8.81
C PRO A 36 -1.96 -10.63 -8.31
N LEU A 37 -2.26 -9.35 -8.05
CA LEU A 37 -3.57 -8.88 -7.59
C LEU A 37 -4.54 -8.75 -8.76
N LYS A 38 -5.84 -8.97 -8.51
CA LYS A 38 -6.85 -9.03 -9.57
C LYS A 38 -7.17 -7.65 -10.12
N TYR A 39 -7.08 -6.60 -9.30
CA TYR A 39 -7.42 -5.23 -9.69
C TYR A 39 -6.20 -4.32 -9.75
N GLN A 40 -6.40 -3.11 -10.26
CA GLN A 40 -5.36 -2.12 -10.53
C GLN A 40 -4.49 -1.84 -9.29
N THR A 41 -3.18 -1.75 -9.52
CA THR A 41 -2.21 -1.33 -8.50
C THR A 41 -2.42 0.14 -8.14
N ARG A 42 -2.49 0.43 -6.84
CA ARG A 42 -2.66 1.77 -6.26
C ARG A 42 -1.37 2.30 -5.66
N CYS A 43 -0.64 1.47 -4.92
CA CYS A 43 0.61 1.84 -4.26
C CYS A 43 1.64 0.71 -4.36
N VAL A 44 2.92 1.06 -4.22
CA VAL A 44 4.05 0.11 -4.14
C VAL A 44 5.03 0.62 -3.08
N SER A 45 5.71 -0.29 -2.40
CA SER A 45 6.80 0.08 -1.48
C SER A 45 7.87 -1.01 -1.40
N ILE A 46 9.14 -0.62 -1.52
CA ILE A 46 10.29 -1.51 -1.51
C ILE A 46 10.68 -1.87 -0.07
N PHE A 47 11.04 -3.13 0.16
CA PHE A 47 11.50 -3.61 1.45
C PHE A 47 12.75 -2.86 1.91
N PRO A 48 12.97 -2.71 3.23
CA PRO A 48 14.18 -2.08 3.74
C PRO A 48 15.50 -2.67 3.26
N ASP A 49 15.52 -3.99 3.08
CA ASP A 49 16.66 -4.76 2.60
C ASP A 49 16.82 -4.77 1.06
N GLN A 50 15.91 -4.11 0.33
CA GLN A 50 15.87 -4.04 -1.13
C GLN A 50 15.69 -5.40 -1.84
N ARG A 51 15.32 -6.47 -1.12
CA ARG A 51 15.17 -7.83 -1.69
C ARG A 51 13.79 -8.10 -2.28
N GLY A 52 12.86 -7.17 -2.13
CA GLY A 52 11.50 -7.29 -2.61
C GLY A 52 10.71 -6.02 -2.40
N PHE A 53 9.41 -6.10 -2.65
CA PHE A 53 8.48 -4.99 -2.54
C PHE A 53 7.07 -5.48 -2.23
N CYS A 54 6.27 -4.60 -1.66
CA CYS A 54 4.84 -4.74 -1.49
C CYS A 54 4.10 -4.00 -2.60
N VAL A 55 2.96 -4.56 -3.01
CA VAL A 55 2.04 -3.97 -3.98
C VAL A 55 0.66 -3.89 -3.37
N GLY A 56 0.07 -2.71 -3.27
CA GLY A 56 -1.29 -2.51 -2.82
C GLY A 56 -2.23 -2.25 -3.99
N SER A 57 -3.43 -2.83 -3.97
CA SER A 57 -4.43 -2.66 -5.03
C SER A 57 -5.67 -1.89 -4.56
N VAL A 58 -6.50 -1.50 -5.54
CA VAL A 58 -7.81 -0.87 -5.30
C VAL A 58 -8.84 -1.80 -4.66
N GLU A 59 -8.59 -3.12 -4.60
CA GLU A 59 -9.49 -4.12 -3.98
C GLU A 59 -9.12 -4.46 -2.51
N GLY A 60 -8.32 -3.62 -1.86
CA GLY A 60 -7.97 -3.77 -0.45
C GLY A 60 -7.06 -4.96 -0.16
N ARG A 61 -6.18 -5.31 -1.11
CA ARG A 61 -5.18 -6.38 -0.95
C ARG A 61 -3.78 -5.84 -1.07
N VAL A 62 -2.87 -6.54 -0.40
CA VAL A 62 -1.43 -6.38 -0.54
C VAL A 62 -0.83 -7.69 -1.02
N ALA A 63 0.08 -7.60 -1.98
CA ALA A 63 0.97 -8.68 -2.38
C ALA A 63 2.40 -8.37 -1.91
N VAL A 64 3.09 -9.38 -1.41
CA VAL A 64 4.50 -9.38 -1.03
C VAL A 64 5.26 -10.13 -2.12
N GLU A 65 6.20 -9.46 -2.77
CA GLU A 65 6.91 -9.93 -3.96
C GLU A 65 8.42 -9.82 -3.75
N HIS A 66 9.16 -10.89 -4.00
CA HIS A 66 10.62 -10.91 -3.93
C HIS A 66 11.23 -10.74 -5.33
N ILE A 67 12.40 -10.11 -5.37
CA ILE A 67 13.12 -9.80 -6.61
C ILE A 67 14.07 -10.96 -7.02
N GLN A 68 14.59 -11.73 -6.07
CA GLN A 68 15.48 -12.86 -6.38
C GLN A 68 14.67 -14.12 -6.65
N ASP A 69 15.05 -14.90 -7.67
CA ASP A 69 14.31 -16.12 -8.05
C ASP A 69 14.22 -17.13 -6.91
N ALA A 70 15.29 -17.24 -6.11
CA ALA A 70 15.36 -18.11 -4.95
C ALA A 70 14.30 -17.80 -3.87
N ASP A 71 13.82 -16.56 -3.82
CA ASP A 71 12.84 -16.10 -2.82
C ASP A 71 11.41 -16.04 -3.39
N LEU A 72 11.18 -16.28 -4.69
CA LEU A 72 9.83 -16.26 -5.29
C LEU A 72 8.83 -17.21 -4.61
N PRO A 73 9.20 -18.42 -4.11
CA PRO A 73 8.28 -19.27 -3.37
C PRO A 73 7.75 -18.64 -2.07
N LYS A 74 8.41 -17.57 -1.57
CA LYS A 74 7.97 -16.83 -0.39
C LYS A 74 6.90 -15.80 -0.71
N ASN A 75 6.59 -15.53 -1.98
CA ASN A 75 5.58 -14.56 -2.38
C ASN A 75 4.19 -14.97 -1.91
N PHE A 76 3.39 -13.99 -1.49
CA PHE A 76 2.02 -14.23 -1.05
C PHE A 76 1.20 -12.95 -1.16
N ALA A 77 -0.13 -13.07 -1.05
CA ALA A 77 -1.03 -11.93 -1.02
C ALA A 77 -2.14 -12.11 0.00
N PHE A 78 -2.50 -11.04 0.70
CA PHE A 78 -3.46 -11.07 1.80
C PHE A 78 -4.46 -9.91 1.70
N LYS A 79 -5.52 -9.99 2.51
CA LYS A 79 -6.60 -8.99 2.57
C LYS A 79 -6.29 -7.99 3.69
N CYS A 80 -6.48 -6.70 3.43
CA CYS A 80 -6.13 -5.62 4.37
C CYS A 80 -7.33 -4.74 4.71
N HIS A 81 -7.94 -4.14 3.69
CA HIS A 81 -8.97 -3.10 3.82
C HIS A 81 -10.27 -3.58 3.20
N ARG A 82 -10.85 -4.59 3.86
CA ARG A 82 -12.12 -5.22 3.47
C ARG A 82 -13.03 -5.28 4.68
N GLN A 83 -14.30 -4.92 4.49
CA GLN A 83 -15.30 -4.95 5.55
C GLN A 83 -16.34 -6.01 5.22
N ASN A 84 -16.62 -6.88 6.18
CA ASN A 84 -17.84 -7.66 6.15
C ASN A 84 -18.93 -6.78 6.75
N VAL A 85 -19.60 -6.02 5.89
CA VAL A 85 -20.89 -5.44 6.23
C VAL A 85 -21.91 -6.58 6.10
N ASP A 86 -23.08 -6.50 6.74
CA ASP A 86 -24.16 -7.52 6.69
C ASP A 86 -24.65 -7.89 5.26
N SER A 87 -24.02 -7.33 4.23
CA SER A 87 -24.13 -7.73 2.83
C SER A 87 -23.47 -9.08 2.53
N LYS A 88 -24.00 -9.73 1.49
CA LYS A 88 -23.50 -11.01 0.97
C LYS A 88 -22.06 -10.95 0.43
N GLU A 89 -21.59 -9.75 0.08
CA GLU A 89 -20.25 -9.47 -0.43
C GLU A 89 -19.57 -8.40 0.45
N PRO A 90 -18.25 -8.51 0.71
CA PRO A 90 -17.52 -7.56 1.53
C PRO A 90 -17.31 -6.23 0.79
N GLU A 91 -17.43 -5.12 1.51
CA GLU A 91 -17.05 -3.80 1.01
C GLU A 91 -15.52 -3.72 0.86
N LEU A 92 -15.07 -3.32 -0.32
CA LEU A 92 -13.66 -3.27 -0.68
C LEU A 92 -13.18 -1.82 -0.72
N HIS A 93 -12.07 -1.54 -0.05
CA HIS A 93 -11.45 -0.22 -0.06
C HIS A 93 -10.03 -0.29 -0.58
N ALA A 94 -9.60 0.73 -1.32
CA ALA A 94 -8.26 0.79 -1.87
C ALA A 94 -7.20 0.80 -0.75
N VAL A 95 -6.06 0.13 -0.99
CA VAL A 95 -4.86 0.34 -0.18
C VAL A 95 -4.15 1.58 -0.71
N ASN A 96 -4.25 2.68 0.02
CA ASN A 96 -3.67 3.96 -0.40
C ASN A 96 -2.20 4.08 0.01
N VAL A 97 -1.82 3.46 1.14
CA VAL A 97 -0.50 3.61 1.73
C VAL A 97 0.08 2.24 2.09
N ILE A 98 1.35 2.04 1.77
CA ILE A 98 2.21 1.01 2.35
C ILE A 98 3.51 1.70 2.74
N ALA A 99 3.90 1.60 4.00
CA ALA A 99 5.09 2.26 4.51
C ALA A 99 5.85 1.33 5.46
N PHE A 100 7.15 1.16 5.23
CA PHE A 100 8.01 0.33 6.06
C PHE A 100 8.73 1.14 7.14
N THR A 101 8.84 0.55 8.32
CA THR A 101 9.86 0.91 9.31
C THR A 101 11.23 0.38 8.89
N PRO A 102 12.35 0.88 9.44
CA PRO A 102 13.67 0.32 9.16
C PRO A 102 13.81 -1.17 9.53
N SER A 103 13.06 -1.63 10.54
CA SER A 103 13.11 -3.02 11.04
C SER A 103 12.36 -4.02 10.16
N GLY A 104 11.56 -3.57 9.20
CA GLY A 104 10.84 -4.44 8.26
C GLY A 104 9.35 -4.64 8.58
N THR A 105 8.87 -4.19 9.75
CA THR A 105 7.43 -4.01 9.99
C THR A 105 6.88 -2.93 9.06
N PHE A 106 5.64 -3.07 8.60
CA PHE A 106 5.02 -2.06 7.74
C PHE A 106 3.57 -1.77 8.12
N ALA A 107 3.13 -0.57 7.77
CA ALA A 107 1.75 -0.14 7.87
C ALA A 107 1.06 -0.26 6.51
N THR A 108 -0.24 -0.58 6.53
CA THR A 108 -1.14 -0.35 5.41
C THR A 108 -2.21 0.66 5.83
N GLY A 109 -2.46 1.68 5.02
CA GLY A 109 -3.56 2.63 5.20
C GLY A 109 -4.54 2.55 4.04
N GLY A 110 -5.84 2.59 4.34
CA GLY A 110 -6.87 2.31 3.35
C GLY A 110 -8.01 3.32 3.26
N GLY A 111 -8.80 3.17 2.20
CA GLY A 111 -10.03 3.93 1.96
C GLY A 111 -11.15 3.69 2.98
N ASP A 112 -11.00 2.71 3.85
CA ASP A 112 -11.89 2.43 4.99
C ASP A 112 -11.58 3.29 6.22
N GLY A 113 -10.59 4.18 6.13
CA GLY A 113 -10.10 4.98 7.24
C GLY A 113 -9.32 4.18 8.28
N ALA A 114 -9.06 2.89 8.04
CA ALA A 114 -8.25 2.07 8.90
C ALA A 114 -6.77 2.15 8.51
N PHE A 115 -5.89 1.94 9.49
CA PHE A 115 -4.54 1.47 9.23
C PHE A 115 -4.21 0.25 10.11
N ASN A 116 -3.35 -0.61 9.59
CA ASN A 116 -2.95 -1.86 10.24
C ASN A 116 -1.43 -2.01 10.14
N PHE A 117 -0.80 -2.59 11.17
CA PHE A 117 0.61 -2.96 11.17
C PHE A 117 0.79 -4.45 10.92
N TRP A 118 1.81 -4.79 10.15
CA TRP A 118 2.03 -6.12 9.59
C TRP A 118 3.49 -6.53 9.68
N ASP A 119 3.68 -7.84 9.81
CA ASP A 119 4.97 -8.50 9.64
C ASP A 119 4.90 -9.42 8.41
N LYS A 120 5.81 -9.22 7.45
CA LYS A 120 5.83 -9.99 6.20
C LYS A 120 6.46 -11.38 6.37
N ASP A 121 7.36 -11.54 7.34
CA ASP A 121 8.13 -12.77 7.52
C ASP A 121 7.31 -13.77 8.36
N ASP A 122 6.65 -13.29 9.41
CA ASP A 122 5.65 -14.03 10.18
C ASP A 122 4.30 -14.14 9.46
N LYS A 123 4.10 -13.42 8.35
CA LYS A 123 2.88 -13.38 7.54
C LYS A 123 1.61 -13.07 8.34
N ARG A 124 1.71 -12.15 9.31
CA ARG A 124 0.61 -11.84 10.24
C ARG A 124 0.39 -10.35 10.42
N ARG A 125 -0.84 -10.00 10.80
CA ARG A 125 -1.18 -8.68 11.31
C ARG A 125 -0.69 -8.57 12.74
N LEU A 126 0.15 -7.59 13.01
CA LEU A 126 0.63 -7.28 14.36
C LEU A 126 -0.43 -6.49 15.14
N ARG A 127 -1.05 -5.50 14.49
CA ARG A 127 -2.04 -4.64 15.14
C ARG A 127 -3.03 -4.04 14.14
N ALA A 128 -4.27 -3.91 14.57
CA ALA A 128 -5.30 -3.14 13.90
C ALA A 128 -5.63 -1.91 14.77
N PHE A 129 -5.81 -0.75 14.13
CA PHE A 129 -6.12 0.49 14.82
C PHE A 129 -7.55 0.93 14.54
N ASN A 130 -8.06 1.82 15.41
CA ASN A 130 -9.37 2.42 15.23
C ASN A 130 -9.41 3.22 13.93
N ARG A 131 -10.57 3.19 13.28
CA ARG A 131 -10.77 3.89 12.03
C ARG A 131 -10.90 5.39 12.26
N ALA A 132 -10.26 6.15 11.39
CA ALA A 132 -10.60 7.54 11.21
C ALA A 132 -11.99 7.68 10.56
N ASN A 133 -12.56 8.86 10.70
CA ASN A 133 -13.82 9.24 10.05
C ASN A 133 -13.69 9.45 8.52
N GLN A 134 -12.49 9.29 7.97
CA GLN A 134 -12.16 9.53 6.57
C GLN A 134 -11.07 8.57 6.07
N PRO A 135 -10.96 8.35 4.75
CA PRO A 135 -9.89 7.56 4.14
C PRO A 135 -8.50 8.00 4.60
N ILE A 136 -7.62 7.02 4.84
CA ILE A 136 -6.18 7.30 5.00
C ILE A 136 -5.63 7.56 3.59
N THR A 137 -5.10 8.76 3.35
CA THR A 137 -4.64 9.20 2.02
C THR A 137 -3.12 9.16 1.88
N ALA A 138 -2.40 9.37 2.98
CA ALA A 138 -0.95 9.31 3.05
C ALA A 138 -0.49 8.85 4.44
N GLY A 139 0.73 8.36 4.54
CA GLY A 139 1.33 8.05 5.83
C GLY A 139 2.78 7.60 5.72
N ALA A 140 3.55 7.83 6.77
CA ALA A 140 4.97 7.54 6.84
C ALA A 140 5.38 7.27 8.29
N PHE A 141 6.39 6.41 8.45
CA PHE A 141 7.07 6.24 9.72
C PHE A 141 8.18 7.28 9.88
N SER A 142 8.47 7.67 11.13
CA SER A 142 9.72 8.38 11.44
C SER A 142 10.93 7.51 11.09
N HIS A 143 12.10 8.14 10.92
CA HIS A 143 13.33 7.44 10.51
C HIS A 143 13.72 6.30 11.46
N ASP A 144 13.45 6.45 12.76
CA ASP A 144 13.69 5.45 13.80
C ASP A 144 12.53 4.43 13.95
N GLY A 145 11.42 4.64 13.24
CA GLY A 145 10.21 3.81 13.33
C GLY A 145 9.36 4.03 14.59
N ALA A 146 9.70 5.02 15.43
CA ALA A 146 9.01 5.26 16.70
C ALA A 146 7.62 5.91 16.53
N LEU A 147 7.42 6.68 15.46
CA LEU A 147 6.18 7.41 15.19
C LEU A 147 5.58 6.99 13.85
N TRP A 148 4.25 6.99 13.78
CA TRP A 148 3.47 6.77 12.56
C TRP A 148 2.62 8.01 12.29
N ALA A 149 3.03 8.82 11.32
CA ALA A 149 2.23 9.95 10.87
C ALA A 149 1.32 9.52 9.70
N TYR A 150 0.07 9.97 9.70
CA TYR A 150 -0.87 9.71 8.61
C TYR A 150 -1.80 10.88 8.35
N ALA A 151 -2.22 11.00 7.09
CA ALA A 151 -3.20 11.99 6.66
C ALA A 151 -4.54 11.33 6.37
N VAL A 152 -5.61 12.04 6.69
CA VAL A 152 -6.98 11.66 6.38
C VAL A 152 -7.63 12.70 5.48
N GLY A 153 -8.47 12.24 4.55
CA GLY A 153 -9.14 13.10 3.58
C GLY A 153 -9.81 12.31 2.47
N TYR A 154 -10.43 13.01 1.52
CA TYR A 154 -11.06 12.36 0.38
C TYR A 154 -10.02 11.79 -0.60
N ASP A 155 -10.05 10.47 -0.82
CA ASP A 155 -9.07 9.74 -1.63
C ASP A 155 -9.43 9.62 -3.13
N TRP A 156 -10.48 10.35 -3.55
CA TRP A 156 -11.01 10.40 -4.92
C TRP A 156 -11.59 9.10 -5.48
N CYS A 157 -11.87 8.09 -4.64
CA CYS A 157 -12.41 6.81 -5.10
C CYS A 157 -13.77 6.91 -5.81
N ARG A 158 -14.55 7.97 -5.57
CA ARG A 158 -15.86 8.23 -6.20
C ARG A 158 -15.87 9.47 -7.12
N GLY A 159 -14.70 9.96 -7.52
CA GLY A 159 -14.56 11.10 -8.42
C GLY A 159 -15.15 12.41 -7.89
N ALA A 160 -15.44 13.33 -8.80
CA ALA A 160 -15.94 14.67 -8.46
C ALA A 160 -17.30 14.60 -7.74
N ALA A 161 -18.17 13.67 -8.15
CA ALA A 161 -19.48 13.48 -7.51
C ALA A 161 -19.34 13.15 -6.02
N GLY A 162 -18.39 12.27 -5.66
CA GLY A 162 -18.12 11.97 -4.26
C GLY A 162 -17.53 13.13 -3.49
N HIS A 163 -16.64 13.92 -4.10
CA HIS A 163 -16.08 15.12 -3.46
C HIS A 163 -17.15 16.18 -3.16
N LEU A 164 -18.02 16.45 -4.14
CA LEU A 164 -19.07 17.46 -4.03
C LEU A 164 -20.14 17.09 -2.99
N ALA A 165 -20.31 15.79 -2.71
CA ALA A 165 -21.22 15.30 -1.67
C ALA A 165 -20.70 15.49 -0.23
N LEU A 166 -19.42 15.84 -0.04
CA LEU A 166 -18.83 16.06 1.29
C LEU A 166 -19.22 17.43 1.86
N SER A 167 -19.35 17.49 3.19
CA SER A 167 -19.43 18.76 3.92
C SER A 167 -18.12 19.56 3.80
N GLU A 168 -18.16 20.86 4.09
CA GLU A 168 -16.96 21.71 4.02
C GLU A 168 -15.84 21.21 4.94
N ASP A 169 -16.19 20.79 6.16
CA ASP A 169 -15.24 20.21 7.12
C ASP A 169 -14.64 18.91 6.58
N GLN A 170 -15.46 18.04 6.00
CA GLN A 170 -14.99 16.79 5.40
C GLN A 170 -14.09 16.98 4.17
N ARG A 171 -14.08 18.15 3.54
CA ARG A 171 -13.17 18.43 2.42
C ARG A 171 -11.77 18.81 2.90
N ARG A 172 -11.60 19.17 4.18
CA ARG A 172 -10.31 19.59 4.75
C ARG A 172 -9.50 18.33 5.11
N PRO A 173 -8.27 18.18 4.59
CA PRO A 173 -7.41 17.09 5.00
C PRO A 173 -6.83 17.37 6.40
N HIS A 174 -6.62 16.31 7.19
CA HIS A 174 -6.00 16.40 8.51
C HIS A 174 -4.78 15.49 8.59
N ILE A 175 -3.75 15.90 9.34
CA ILE A 175 -2.56 15.11 9.63
C ILE A 175 -2.57 14.73 11.11
N LEU A 176 -2.28 13.47 11.38
CA LEU A 176 -2.27 12.83 12.70
C LEU A 176 -0.92 12.12 12.88
N VAL A 177 -0.46 11.98 14.13
CA VAL A 177 0.80 11.33 14.52
C VAL A 177 0.53 10.37 15.68
#